data_AF-A0A957V0I3-F1
#
_entry.id   AF-A0A957V0I3-F1
#
_cell.length_a   1.000
_cell.length_b   1.000
_cell.length_c   1.000
_cell.angle_alpha   90.00
_cell.angle_beta   90.00
_cell.angle_gamma   90.00
#
_symmetry.space_group_name_H-M   'P 1'
#
loop_
_entity.id
_entity.type
_entity.pdbx_description
1 polymer ?
#
loop_
_entity_poly.entity_id
_entity_poly.type
_entity_poly.pdbx_seq_one_letter_code
_entity_poly.pdbx_strand_id
1 'polypeptide(L)'
;MNYLLLALLLLLWLFLVSLLYRAERRQTRPRGIWKDVLAGGLLWLLVYGFFWRTLSGDVHQPADGGDLASFLYPTYRFAAAELAQGRLPLWNPTLYGGAPFIGDIQAGFLYPPNLLLFLLAPAFPYSVLQGLVTAHLFWAGLGMYVLLRSMRWPDRPVRRPAAFFAAVGFTFCDPLLIHFGNLNLVAVSSWMPWILAAFVRALDGRRLSWAALAGLLLAISTYAG
;
A
#
# COMPACT_ATOMS: atom_id res chain seq x y z
N MET A 1 16.01 -5.70 -1.75
CA MET A 1 16.12 -4.48 -2.61
C MET A 1 17.60 -4.10 -2.71
N ASN A 2 18.12 -3.78 -3.90
CA ASN A 2 19.53 -3.39 -4.04
C ASN A 2 19.79 -2.06 -3.28
N TYR A 3 20.83 -1.98 -2.46
CA TYR A 3 21.22 -0.78 -1.71
C TYR A 3 21.38 0.46 -2.61
N LEU A 4 21.78 0.27 -3.87
CA LEU A 4 21.84 1.34 -4.87
C LEU A 4 20.46 1.96 -5.17
N LEU A 5 19.43 1.12 -5.29
CA LEU A 5 18.06 1.58 -5.53
C LEU A 5 17.54 2.36 -4.31
N LEU A 6 17.82 1.86 -3.10
CA LEU A 6 17.45 2.56 -1.87
C LEU A 6 18.13 3.94 -1.79
N ALA A 7 19.44 4.00 -2.05
CA ALA A 7 20.19 5.26 -2.04
C ALA A 7 19.65 6.24 -3.10
N LEU A 8 19.33 5.75 -4.30
CA LEU A 8 18.73 6.57 -5.36
C LEU A 8 17.37 7.13 -4.93
N LEU A 9 16.48 6.29 -4.38
CA LEU A 9 15.17 6.73 -3.89
C LEU A 9 15.31 7.78 -2.77
N LEU A 10 16.27 7.61 -1.87
CA LEU A 10 16.58 8.58 -0.82
C LEU A 10 17.05 9.92 -1.37
N LEU A 11 17.98 9.89 -2.33
CA LEU A 11 18.48 11.10 -2.98
C LEU A 11 17.37 11.83 -3.75
N LEU A 12 16.54 11.10 -4.50
CA LEU A 12 15.39 11.64 -5.22
C LEU A 12 14.37 12.28 -4.27
N TRP A 13 14.08 11.62 -3.14
CA TRP A 13 13.19 12.17 -2.13
C TRP A 13 13.74 13.44 -1.48
N LEU A 14 15.02 13.45 -1.06
CA LEU A 14 15.66 14.63 -0.48
C LEU A 14 15.74 15.79 -1.49
N PHE A 15 16.02 15.48 -2.75
CA PHE A 15 16.00 16.45 -3.84
C PHE A 15 14.61 17.05 -4.03
N LEU A 16 13.56 16.22 -4.06
CA LEU A 16 12.17 16.66 -4.17
C LEU A 16 11.76 17.56 -3.00
N VAL A 17 12.06 17.17 -1.76
CA VAL A 17 11.79 17.98 -0.56
C VAL A 17 12.50 19.33 -0.66
N SER A 18 13.77 19.33 -1.06
CA SER A 18 14.57 20.54 -1.21
C SER A 18 14.03 21.47 -2.30
N LEU A 19 13.60 20.91 -3.43
CA LEU A 19 13.01 21.65 -4.53
C LEU A 19 11.68 22.29 -4.12
N LEU A 20 10.80 21.53 -3.45
CA LEU A 20 9.53 22.05 -2.93
C LEU A 20 9.74 23.12 -1.86
N TYR A 21 10.69 22.92 -0.96
CA TYR A 21 11.05 23.91 0.06
C TYR A 21 11.51 25.24 -0.59
N ARG A 22 12.41 25.16 -1.58
CA ARG A 22 12.89 26.34 -2.31
C ARG A 22 11.77 27.04 -3.09
N ALA A 23 10.90 26.27 -3.72
CA ALA A 23 9.76 26.80 -4.48
C ALA A 23 8.75 27.52 -3.56
N GLU A 24 8.43 26.94 -2.40
CA GLU A 24 7.49 27.55 -1.45
C GLU A 24 8.07 28.77 -0.73
N ARG A 25 9.39 28.85 -0.50
CA ARG A 25 10.03 30.04 0.11
C ARG A 25 9.82 31.32 -0.72
N ARG A 26 9.56 31.19 -2.02
CA ARG A 26 9.28 32.31 -2.93
C ARG A 26 7.80 32.72 -2.94
N GLN A 27 6.92 31.96 -2.30
CA GLN A 27 5.48 32.23 -2.27
C GLN A 27 5.12 33.15 -1.10
N THR A 28 4.18 34.06 -1.34
CA THR A 28 3.64 34.95 -0.29
C THR A 28 2.82 34.20 0.75
N ARG A 29 2.23 33.04 0.40
CA ARG A 29 1.49 32.15 1.30
C ARG A 29 1.86 30.68 1.04
N PRO A 30 2.92 30.16 1.67
CA PRO A 30 3.38 28.79 1.45
C PRO A 30 2.35 27.77 1.94
N ARG A 31 2.07 26.74 1.11
CA ARG A 31 1.12 25.66 1.44
C ARG A 31 1.71 24.63 2.43
N GLY A 32 3.03 24.57 2.53
CA GLY A 32 3.76 23.64 3.41
C GLY A 32 3.83 22.22 2.85
N ILE A 33 3.69 22.04 1.54
CA ILE A 33 3.66 20.73 0.88
C ILE A 33 4.97 19.96 1.12
N TRP A 34 6.12 20.66 1.15
CA TRP A 34 7.40 20.01 1.44
C TRP A 34 7.40 19.30 2.79
N LYS A 35 6.65 19.80 3.79
CA LYS A 35 6.52 19.16 5.10
C LYS A 35 5.70 17.88 5.04
N ASP A 36 4.68 17.85 4.19
CA ASP A 36 3.85 16.66 3.97
C ASP A 36 4.66 15.58 3.22
N VAL A 37 5.46 15.97 2.21
CA VAL A 37 6.39 15.07 1.50
C VAL A 37 7.53 14.57 2.39
N LEU A 38 8.06 15.43 3.27
CA LEU A 38 9.04 15.04 4.28
C LEU A 38 8.44 14.00 5.24
N ALA A 39 7.22 14.21 5.74
CA ALA A 39 6.54 13.25 6.61
C ALA A 39 6.33 11.89 5.92
N GLY A 40 5.92 11.90 4.64
CA GLY A 40 5.76 10.66 3.85
C GLY A 40 7.06 9.88 3.70
N GLY A 41 8.18 10.53 3.40
CA GLY A 41 9.46 9.83 3.27
C GLY A 41 10.08 9.40 4.61
N LEU A 42 9.83 10.15 5.69
CA LEU A 42 10.17 9.68 7.05
C LEU A 42 9.39 8.42 7.43
N LEU A 43 8.09 8.37 7.09
CA LEU A 43 7.29 7.17 7.30
C LEU A 43 7.82 5.99 6.47
N TRP A 44 8.15 6.23 5.21
CA TRP A 44 8.75 5.19 4.35
C TRP A 44 10.06 4.67 4.92
N LEU A 45 10.93 5.55 5.42
CA LEU A 45 12.17 5.18 6.09
C LEU A 45 11.93 4.34 7.35
N LEU A 46 10.91 4.67 8.14
CA LEU A 46 10.54 3.88 9.32
C LEU A 46 10.04 2.49 8.94
N VAL A 47 9.15 2.39 7.94
CA VAL A 47 8.64 1.10 7.45
C VAL A 47 9.77 0.27 6.85
N TYR A 48 10.59 0.85 5.98
CA TYR A 48 11.75 0.18 5.40
C TYR A 48 12.74 -0.27 6.48
N GLY A 49 13.03 0.61 7.44
CA GLY A 49 13.94 0.34 8.55
C GLY A 49 13.43 -0.75 9.49
N PHE A 50 12.11 -0.85 9.70
CA PHE A 50 11.51 -1.92 10.49
C PHE A 50 11.61 -3.28 9.76
N PHE A 51 11.28 -3.31 8.47
CA PHE A 51 11.28 -4.52 7.64
C PHE A 51 12.59 -4.77 6.87
N TRP A 52 13.70 -4.13 7.27
CA TRP A 52 14.92 -4.13 6.45
C TRP A 52 15.46 -5.53 6.19
N ARG A 53 15.44 -6.41 7.20
CA ARG A 53 15.87 -7.82 7.07
C ARG A 53 14.95 -8.63 6.16
N THR A 54 13.66 -8.36 6.22
CA THR A 54 12.65 -9.01 5.38
C THR A 54 12.82 -8.57 3.92
N LEU A 55 13.11 -7.28 3.70
CA LEU A 55 13.30 -6.68 2.37
C LEU A 55 14.70 -6.94 1.76
N SER A 56 15.72 -7.20 2.59
CA SER A 56 17.04 -7.68 2.14
C SER A 56 16.99 -9.17 1.78
N GLY A 57 16.03 -9.91 2.32
CA GLY A 57 15.93 -11.37 2.17
C GLY A 57 16.69 -12.14 3.25
N ASP A 58 17.20 -11.46 4.28
CA ASP A 58 17.89 -12.09 5.41
C ASP A 58 16.94 -12.92 6.28
N VAL A 59 15.64 -12.61 6.25
CA VAL A 59 14.60 -13.37 6.94
C VAL A 59 13.39 -13.57 6.03
N HIS A 60 12.69 -14.67 6.27
CA HIS A 60 11.38 -14.92 5.69
C HIS A 60 10.32 -14.54 6.73
N GLN A 61 9.29 -13.84 6.28
CA GLN A 61 8.16 -13.47 7.12
C GLN A 61 6.86 -13.90 6.43
N PRO A 62 5.95 -14.60 7.15
CA PRO A 62 6.14 -15.13 8.50
C PRO A 62 7.20 -16.25 8.56
N ALA A 63 7.92 -16.35 9.67
CA ALA A 63 9.12 -17.20 9.80
C ALA A 63 8.81 -18.69 9.71
N ASP A 64 7.68 -19.12 10.27
CA ASP A 64 7.27 -20.53 10.34
C ASP A 64 6.33 -20.93 9.18
N GLY A 65 6.27 -20.13 8.12
CA GLY A 65 5.32 -20.30 7.02
C GLY A 65 4.02 -19.51 7.24
N GLY A 66 2.87 -20.15 7.02
CA GLY A 66 1.56 -19.50 7.06
C GLY A 66 1.04 -19.09 5.69
N ASP A 67 -0.15 -18.49 5.66
CA ASP A 67 -0.96 -18.32 4.45
C ASP A 67 -0.23 -17.60 3.31
N LEU A 68 0.67 -16.65 3.62
CA LEU A 68 1.44 -15.96 2.60
C LEU A 68 2.29 -16.93 1.77
N ALA A 69 2.91 -17.91 2.43
CA ALA A 69 3.80 -18.88 1.81
C ALA A 69 3.05 -20.12 1.29
N SER A 70 2.11 -20.65 2.08
CA SER A 70 1.42 -21.91 1.77
C SER A 70 0.21 -21.75 0.85
N PHE A 71 -0.39 -20.54 0.80
CA PHE A 71 -1.63 -20.30 0.08
C PHE A 71 -1.54 -19.16 -0.93
N LEU A 72 -1.24 -17.93 -0.50
CA LEU A 72 -1.26 -16.75 -1.39
C LEU A 72 -0.13 -16.81 -2.43
N TYR A 73 1.08 -17.19 -2.05
CA TYR A 73 2.19 -17.34 -2.99
C TYR A 73 1.88 -18.32 -4.12
N PRO A 74 1.52 -19.61 -3.87
CA PRO A 74 1.20 -20.53 -4.96
C PRO A 74 -0.01 -20.08 -5.79
N THR A 75 -1.04 -19.50 -5.16
CA THR A 75 -2.22 -18.94 -5.86
C THR A 75 -1.81 -17.82 -6.82
N TYR A 76 -0.93 -16.91 -6.40
CA TYR A 76 -0.47 -15.79 -7.23
C TYR A 76 0.50 -16.26 -8.32
N ARG A 77 1.34 -17.27 -8.02
CA ARG A 77 2.21 -17.93 -9.01
C ARG A 77 1.38 -18.62 -10.10
N PHE A 78 0.27 -19.26 -9.74
CA PHE A 78 -0.67 -19.85 -10.70
C PHE A 78 -1.29 -18.79 -11.61
N ALA A 79 -1.85 -17.70 -11.06
CA ALA A 79 -2.40 -16.60 -11.84
C ALA A 79 -1.39 -16.03 -12.86
N ALA A 80 -0.17 -15.77 -12.38
CA ALA A 80 0.92 -15.26 -13.19
C ALA A 80 1.34 -16.23 -14.30
N ALA A 81 1.41 -17.53 -14.01
CA ALA A 81 1.77 -18.56 -14.98
C ALA A 81 0.71 -18.74 -16.08
N GLU A 82 -0.57 -18.68 -15.72
CA GLU A 82 -1.69 -18.73 -16.69
C GLU A 82 -1.67 -17.50 -17.61
N LEU A 83 -1.54 -16.30 -17.02
CA LEU A 83 -1.47 -15.06 -17.79
C LEU A 83 -0.24 -15.01 -18.71
N ALA A 84 0.91 -15.49 -18.26
CA ALA A 84 2.11 -15.58 -19.10
C ALA A 84 1.94 -16.48 -20.32
N GLN A 85 1.00 -17.43 -20.26
CA GLN A 85 0.65 -18.33 -21.36
C GLN A 85 -0.54 -17.82 -22.18
N GLY A 86 -0.99 -16.57 -21.95
CA GLY A 86 -2.13 -15.97 -22.64
C GLY A 86 -3.48 -16.56 -22.24
N ARG A 87 -3.55 -17.28 -21.10
CA ARG A 87 -4.79 -17.87 -20.59
C ARG A 87 -5.35 -17.05 -19.45
N LEU A 88 -6.67 -16.89 -19.47
CA LEU A 88 -7.39 -16.30 -18.35
C LEU A 88 -7.65 -17.40 -17.30
N PRO A 89 -7.19 -17.25 -16.04
CA PRO A 89 -7.29 -18.30 -15.03
C PRO A 89 -8.72 -18.41 -14.50
N LEU A 90 -9.63 -19.04 -15.24
CA LEU A 90 -11.02 -19.22 -14.80
C LEU A 90 -11.16 -20.36 -13.79
N TRP A 91 -10.33 -21.40 -13.91
CA TRP A 91 -10.37 -22.61 -13.11
C TRP A 91 -8.96 -23.01 -12.67
N ASN A 92 -8.79 -23.30 -11.37
CA ASN A 92 -7.56 -23.86 -10.84
C ASN A 92 -7.72 -25.38 -10.65
N PRO A 93 -7.09 -26.22 -11.49
CA PRO A 93 -7.23 -27.67 -11.41
C PRO A 93 -6.46 -28.30 -10.24
N THR A 94 -5.51 -27.58 -9.63
CA THR A 94 -4.63 -28.13 -8.58
C THR A 94 -5.19 -27.95 -7.17
N LEU A 95 -6.26 -27.17 -7.01
CA LEU A 95 -6.88 -26.90 -5.72
C LEU A 95 -8.09 -27.81 -5.51
N TYR A 96 -8.03 -28.74 -4.54
CA TYR A 96 -9.13 -29.66 -4.18
C TYR A 96 -9.74 -30.47 -5.34
N GLY A 97 -8.96 -30.81 -6.37
CA GLY A 97 -9.46 -31.48 -7.57
C GLY A 97 -10.14 -30.53 -8.58
N GLY A 98 -10.14 -29.23 -8.29
CA GLY A 98 -10.60 -28.16 -9.16
C GLY A 98 -11.43 -27.12 -8.41
N ALA A 99 -11.16 -25.83 -8.64
CA ALA A 99 -11.93 -24.73 -8.07
C ALA A 99 -12.02 -23.51 -9.02
N PRO A 100 -13.11 -22.72 -8.97
CA PRO A 100 -13.17 -21.42 -9.64
C PRO A 100 -12.06 -20.49 -9.12
N PHE A 101 -11.38 -19.77 -10.02
CA PHE A 101 -10.22 -18.96 -9.63
C PHE A 101 -10.46 -17.45 -9.68
N ILE A 102 -10.91 -16.87 -10.80
CA ILE A 102 -11.15 -15.40 -10.88
C ILE A 102 -12.19 -14.92 -9.85
N GLY A 103 -13.17 -15.77 -9.53
CA GLY A 103 -14.19 -15.46 -8.52
C GLY A 103 -13.75 -15.71 -7.07
N ASP A 104 -12.57 -16.26 -6.84
CA ASP A 104 -12.04 -16.46 -5.49
C ASP A 104 -11.57 -15.12 -4.93
N ILE A 105 -12.21 -14.70 -3.83
CA ILE A 105 -11.89 -13.43 -3.16
C ILE A 105 -10.43 -13.40 -2.70
N GLN A 106 -9.89 -14.54 -2.27
CA GLN A 106 -8.53 -14.59 -1.74
C GLN A 106 -7.46 -14.61 -2.83
N ALA A 107 -7.83 -14.99 -4.06
CA ALA A 107 -6.95 -14.90 -5.22
C ALA A 107 -6.66 -13.45 -5.61
N GLY A 108 -7.56 -12.51 -5.30
CA GLY A 108 -7.39 -11.08 -5.56
C GLY A 108 -6.95 -10.77 -6.99
N PHE A 109 -7.42 -11.56 -7.96
CA PHE A 109 -6.88 -11.54 -9.33
C PHE A 109 -7.09 -10.20 -10.03
N LEU A 110 -8.27 -9.60 -9.83
CA LEU A 110 -8.65 -8.30 -10.39
C LEU A 110 -8.14 -7.11 -9.56
N TYR A 111 -7.40 -7.35 -8.48
CA TYR A 111 -6.78 -6.29 -7.71
C TYR A 111 -5.63 -5.65 -8.51
N PRO A 112 -5.65 -4.34 -8.80
CA PRO A 112 -4.70 -3.75 -9.75
C PRO A 112 -3.21 -3.99 -9.41
N PRO A 113 -2.75 -3.87 -8.15
CA PRO A 113 -1.37 -4.20 -7.80
C PRO A 113 -0.97 -5.65 -8.09
N ASN A 114 -1.88 -6.60 -7.85
CA ASN A 114 -1.66 -8.01 -8.15
C ASN A 114 -1.63 -8.26 -9.65
N LEU A 115 -2.59 -7.71 -10.39
CA LEU A 115 -2.65 -7.85 -11.84
C LEU A 115 -1.40 -7.27 -12.51
N LEU A 116 -0.92 -6.11 -12.05
CA LEU A 116 0.34 -5.54 -12.50
C LEU A 116 1.53 -6.46 -12.21
N LEU A 117 1.60 -7.06 -11.02
CA LEU A 117 2.65 -8.03 -10.70
C LEU A 117 2.61 -9.23 -11.66
N PHE A 118 1.41 -9.79 -11.91
CA PHE A 118 1.24 -10.98 -12.74
C PHE A 118 1.63 -10.72 -14.20
N LEU A 119 1.30 -9.54 -14.73
CA LEU A 119 1.62 -9.14 -16.09
C LEU A 119 3.10 -8.79 -16.29
N LEU A 120 3.71 -8.08 -15.33
CA LEU A 120 5.05 -7.54 -15.48
C LEU A 120 6.16 -8.50 -15.05
N ALA A 121 5.88 -9.40 -14.12
CA ALA A 121 6.90 -10.29 -13.54
C ALA A 121 6.37 -11.70 -13.30
N PRO A 122 6.01 -12.47 -14.34
CA PRO A 122 5.38 -13.78 -14.17
C PRO A 122 6.26 -14.83 -13.47
N ALA A 123 7.55 -14.57 -13.27
CA ALA A 123 8.51 -15.39 -12.53
C ALA A 123 8.98 -14.73 -11.20
N PHE A 124 8.13 -13.96 -10.52
CA PHE A 124 8.48 -13.31 -9.26
C PHE A 124 8.81 -14.31 -8.12
N PRO A 125 9.82 -14.02 -7.26
CA PRO A 125 10.12 -14.79 -6.06
C PRO A 125 9.23 -14.40 -4.86
N TYR A 126 9.25 -15.21 -3.80
CA TYR A 126 8.49 -14.96 -2.56
C TYR A 126 8.76 -13.59 -1.91
N SER A 127 10.00 -13.09 -1.99
CA SER A 127 10.37 -11.76 -1.46
C SER A 127 9.57 -10.61 -2.07
N VAL A 128 9.01 -10.78 -3.28
CA VAL A 128 8.12 -9.79 -3.88
C VAL A 128 6.81 -9.67 -3.12
N LEU A 129 6.24 -10.78 -2.62
CA LEU A 129 5.03 -10.73 -1.80
C LEU A 129 5.29 -10.05 -0.46
N GLN A 130 6.42 -10.35 0.18
CA GLN A 130 6.83 -9.65 1.41
C GLN A 130 6.99 -8.14 1.16
N GLY A 131 7.55 -7.78 0.00
CA GLY A 131 7.61 -6.40 -0.48
C GLY A 131 6.23 -5.77 -0.68
N LEU A 132 5.27 -6.50 -1.28
CA LEU A 132 3.90 -6.03 -1.45
C LEU A 132 3.19 -5.80 -0.11
N VAL A 133 3.32 -6.72 0.86
CA VAL A 133 2.75 -6.52 2.20
C VAL A 133 3.32 -5.25 2.82
N THR A 134 4.65 -5.10 2.77
CA THR A 134 5.35 -3.92 3.33
C THR A 134 4.93 -2.62 2.62
N ALA A 135 4.71 -2.66 1.31
CA ALA A 135 4.20 -1.54 0.54
C ALA A 135 2.78 -1.15 0.97
N HIS A 136 1.91 -2.11 1.25
CA HIS A 136 0.57 -1.84 1.77
C HIS A 136 0.58 -1.31 3.21
N LEU A 137 1.53 -1.74 4.06
CA LEU A 137 1.72 -1.14 5.39
C LEU A 137 2.10 0.35 5.28
N PHE A 138 3.04 0.67 4.39
CA PHE A 138 3.36 2.06 4.08
C PHE A 138 2.14 2.82 3.51
N TRP A 139 1.40 2.21 2.59
CA TRP A 139 0.19 2.80 2.01
C TRP A 139 -0.89 3.09 3.07
N ALA A 140 -1.06 2.19 4.04
CA ALA A 140 -1.97 2.34 5.16
C ALA A 140 -1.64 3.59 6.00
N GLY A 141 -0.37 3.71 6.40
CA GLY A 141 0.11 4.86 7.17
C GLY A 141 0.02 6.18 6.40
N LEU A 142 0.41 6.16 5.12
CA LEU A 142 0.32 7.34 4.27
C LEU A 142 -1.13 7.79 4.11
N GLY A 143 -2.06 6.85 3.96
CA GLY A 143 -3.50 7.13 3.94
C GLY A 143 -3.98 7.75 5.23
N MET A 144 -3.54 7.23 6.39
CA MET A 144 -3.89 7.78 7.70
C MET A 144 -3.37 9.22 7.87
N TYR A 145 -2.15 9.49 7.40
CA TYR A 145 -1.63 10.86 7.35
C TYR A 145 -2.55 11.76 6.51
N VAL A 146 -2.87 11.34 5.28
CA VAL A 146 -3.74 12.11 4.36
C VAL A 146 -5.13 12.32 4.94
N LEU A 147 -5.72 11.31 5.57
CA LEU A 147 -7.00 11.38 6.26
C LEU A 147 -6.99 12.49 7.32
N LEU A 148 -6.03 12.47 8.25
CA LEU A 148 -5.96 13.49 9.29
C LEU A 148 -5.62 14.88 8.72
N ARG A 149 -4.81 14.95 7.67
CA ARG A 149 -4.55 16.22 6.98
C ARG A 149 -5.78 16.75 6.24
N SER A 150 -6.76 15.90 5.92
CA SER A 150 -8.05 16.28 5.33
C SER A 150 -9.05 16.77 6.39
N MET A 151 -8.98 16.25 7.61
CA MET A 151 -9.86 16.63 8.71
C MET A 151 -9.53 18.02 9.27
N ARG A 152 -10.56 18.69 9.79
CA ARG A 152 -10.48 20.01 10.43
C ARG A 152 -10.89 19.95 11.90
N TRP A 153 -10.16 20.69 12.73
CA TRP A 153 -10.47 20.84 14.16
C TRP A 153 -9.94 22.18 14.71
N PRO A 154 -10.78 23.13 15.16
CA PRO A 154 -12.17 23.39 14.77
C PRO A 154 -12.28 23.83 13.29
N ASP A 155 -11.45 24.78 12.85
CA ASP A 155 -11.40 25.25 11.44
C ASP A 155 -10.04 25.05 10.77
N ARG A 156 -9.08 24.48 11.51
CA ARG A 156 -7.71 24.28 11.03
C ARG A 156 -7.45 22.80 10.74
N PRO A 157 -6.67 22.49 9.70
CA PRO A 157 -6.24 21.12 9.46
C PRO A 157 -5.45 20.54 10.65
N VAL A 158 -5.58 19.24 10.93
CA VAL A 158 -4.82 18.57 12.02
C VAL A 158 -3.32 18.80 11.87
N ARG A 159 -2.63 19.14 12.97
CA ARG A 159 -1.20 19.47 12.92
C ARG A 159 -0.38 18.28 12.37
N ARG A 160 0.61 18.57 11.53
CA ARG A 160 1.45 17.55 10.86
C ARG A 160 2.11 16.56 11.83
N PRO A 161 2.67 16.96 12.99
CA PRO A 161 3.22 16.00 13.94
C PRO A 161 2.17 15.03 14.49
N ALA A 162 0.96 15.49 14.78
CA ALA A 162 -0.12 14.63 15.24
C ALA A 162 -0.59 13.67 14.14
N ALA A 163 -0.71 14.16 12.90
CA ALA A 163 -1.04 13.32 11.75
C ALA A 163 0.05 12.26 11.48
N PHE A 164 1.32 12.62 11.63
CA PHE A 164 2.45 11.70 11.49
C PHE A 164 2.47 10.65 12.60
N PHE A 165 2.24 11.06 13.85
CA PHE A 165 2.15 10.15 14.99
C PHE A 165 1.05 9.09 14.78
N ALA A 166 -0.13 9.51 14.34
CA ALA A 166 -1.22 8.58 14.03
C ALA A 166 -0.92 7.70 12.80
N ALA A 167 -0.21 8.22 11.79
CA ALA A 167 0.24 7.43 10.65
C ALA A 167 1.17 6.29 11.07
N VAL A 168 2.14 6.58 11.94
CA VAL A 168 3.02 5.56 12.54
C VAL A 168 2.19 4.58 13.37
N GLY A 169 1.32 5.08 14.26
CA GLY A 169 0.48 4.25 15.11
C GLY A 169 -0.44 3.31 14.33
N PHE A 170 -1.02 3.77 13.21
CA PHE A 170 -1.84 2.92 12.34
C PHE A 170 -1.01 1.91 11.56
N THR A 171 0.14 2.31 11.02
CA THR A 171 1.03 1.41 10.26
C THR A 171 1.50 0.21 11.08
N PHE A 172 1.80 0.45 12.36
CA PHE A 172 2.34 -0.54 13.28
C PHE A 172 1.30 -1.02 14.30
N CYS A 173 0.00 -0.90 14.00
CA CYS A 173 -1.04 -1.44 14.84
C CYS A 173 -1.12 -2.97 14.71
N ASP A 174 -1.66 -3.60 15.74
CA ASP A 174 -1.75 -5.06 15.85
C ASP A 174 -2.46 -5.70 14.63
N PRO A 175 -3.66 -5.28 14.18
CA PRO A 175 -4.33 -5.88 13.02
C PRO A 175 -3.52 -5.86 11.72
N LEU A 176 -2.62 -4.89 11.53
CA LEU A 176 -1.79 -4.83 10.32
C LEU A 176 -0.50 -5.64 10.46
N LEU A 177 0.11 -5.67 11.65
CA LEU A 177 1.38 -6.36 11.86
C LEU A 177 1.22 -7.87 12.02
N ILE A 178 0.23 -8.34 12.80
CA ILE A 178 0.05 -9.78 13.04
C ILE A 178 -0.42 -10.50 11.76
N HIS A 179 -1.16 -9.79 10.92
CA HIS A 179 -1.65 -10.28 9.64
C HIS A 179 -0.68 -10.03 8.48
N PHE A 180 0.62 -9.84 8.76
CA PHE A 180 1.64 -9.79 7.69
C PHE A 180 1.54 -11.00 6.74
N GLY A 181 1.17 -12.17 7.28
CA GLY A 181 0.94 -13.39 6.51
C GLY A 181 -0.33 -13.40 5.64
N ASN A 182 -1.22 -12.42 5.78
CA ASN A 182 -2.49 -12.34 5.07
C ASN A 182 -2.50 -11.07 4.20
N LEU A 183 -1.76 -11.11 3.08
CA LEU A 183 -1.60 -9.95 2.18
C LEU A 183 -2.94 -9.36 1.75
N ASN A 184 -3.96 -10.18 1.47
CA ASN A 184 -5.31 -9.73 1.16
C ASN A 184 -5.91 -8.86 2.27
N LEU A 185 -5.87 -9.31 3.53
CA LEU A 185 -6.39 -8.55 4.68
C LEU A 185 -5.66 -7.22 4.88
N VAL A 186 -4.33 -7.23 4.78
CA VAL A 186 -3.50 -6.03 4.89
C VAL A 186 -3.80 -5.07 3.74
N ALA A 187 -3.94 -5.59 2.52
CA ALA A 187 -4.23 -4.79 1.34
C ALA A 187 -5.59 -4.07 1.48
N VAL A 188 -6.67 -4.78 1.80
CA VAL A 188 -8.01 -4.19 2.02
C VAL A 188 -7.94 -3.11 3.11
N SER A 189 -7.34 -3.44 4.26
CA SER A 189 -7.25 -2.55 5.41
C SER A 189 -6.45 -1.27 5.10
N SER A 190 -5.42 -1.39 4.25
CA SER A 190 -4.58 -0.25 3.86
C SER A 190 -5.33 0.83 3.07
N TRP A 191 -6.42 0.48 2.38
CA TRP A 191 -7.24 1.44 1.62
C TRP A 191 -8.20 2.24 2.50
N MET A 192 -8.54 1.74 3.69
CA MET A 192 -9.56 2.33 4.56
C MET A 192 -9.32 3.83 4.82
N PRO A 193 -8.10 4.28 5.19
CA PRO A 193 -7.88 5.70 5.43
C PRO A 193 -8.02 6.56 4.18
N TRP A 194 -7.69 6.04 2.99
CA TRP A 194 -7.85 6.75 1.72
C TRP A 194 -9.31 6.93 1.33
N ILE A 195 -10.12 5.89 1.51
CA ILE A 195 -11.56 5.91 1.29
C ILE A 195 -12.18 6.98 2.20
N LEU A 196 -11.83 6.94 3.49
CA LEU A 196 -12.31 7.93 4.46
C LEU A 196 -11.82 9.35 4.15
N ALA A 197 -10.59 9.51 3.65
CA ALA A 197 -10.07 10.83 3.31
C ALA A 197 -10.83 11.44 2.13
N ALA A 198 -11.11 10.65 1.09
CA ALA A 198 -11.94 11.08 -0.03
C ALA A 198 -13.38 11.38 0.42
N PHE A 199 -13.94 10.55 1.30
CA PHE A 199 -15.28 10.73 1.86
C PHE A 199 -15.40 12.03 2.66
N VAL A 200 -14.47 12.32 3.58
CA VAL A 200 -14.44 13.58 4.34
C VAL A 200 -14.37 14.79 3.41
N ARG A 201 -13.53 14.73 2.36
CA ARG A 201 -13.44 15.80 1.35
C ARG A 201 -14.74 15.98 0.55
N ALA A 202 -15.47 14.89 0.31
CA ALA A 202 -16.77 14.95 -0.35
C ALA A 202 -17.80 15.67 0.50
N LEU A 203 -17.82 15.39 1.81
CA LEU A 203 -18.73 16.05 2.77
C LEU A 203 -18.40 17.54 2.95
N ASP A 204 -17.13 17.87 3.18
CA ASP A 204 -16.68 19.25 3.40
C ASP A 204 -16.93 20.15 2.19
N GLY A 205 -16.61 19.64 0.99
CA GLY A 205 -16.68 20.41 -0.25
C GLY A 205 -18.01 20.28 -0.99
N ARG A 206 -18.87 19.34 -0.60
CA ARG A 206 -20.09 18.91 -1.32
C ARG A 206 -19.83 18.63 -2.81
N ARG A 207 -18.70 17.98 -3.12
CA ARG A 207 -18.28 17.70 -4.51
C ARG A 207 -18.46 16.23 -4.85
N LEU A 208 -19.23 15.94 -5.90
CA LEU A 208 -19.47 14.59 -6.41
C LEU A 208 -18.18 13.88 -6.83
N SER A 209 -17.17 14.61 -7.30
CA SER A 209 -15.88 14.04 -7.69
C SER A 209 -15.17 13.29 -6.54
N TRP A 210 -15.28 13.81 -5.31
CA TRP A 210 -14.69 13.17 -4.14
C TRP A 210 -15.52 11.97 -3.67
N ALA A 211 -16.84 12.03 -3.82
CA ALA A 211 -17.71 10.87 -3.57
C ALA A 211 -17.44 9.74 -4.57
N ALA A 212 -17.29 10.07 -5.85
CA ALA A 212 -16.91 9.12 -6.90
C ALA A 212 -15.53 8.51 -6.63
N LEU A 213 -14.55 9.32 -6.18
CA LEU A 213 -13.24 8.80 -5.78
C LEU A 213 -13.34 7.85 -4.58
N ALA A 214 -14.12 8.18 -3.55
CA ALA A 214 -14.33 7.30 -2.40
C ALA A 214 -14.94 5.96 -2.83
N GLY A 215 -15.95 5.99 -3.71
CA GLY A 215 -16.56 4.79 -4.29
C GLY A 215 -15.58 3.96 -5.13
N LEU A 216 -14.74 4.62 -5.95
CA LEU A 216 -13.70 3.96 -6.74
C LEU A 216 -12.65 3.29 -5.84
N LEU A 217 -12.17 3.98 -4.81
CA LEU A 217 -11.19 3.41 -3.87
C LEU A 217 -11.78 2.24 -3.09
N LEU A 218 -13.05 2.32 -2.70
CA LEU A 218 -13.77 1.22 -2.08
C LEU A 218 -13.85 0.01 -3.03
N ALA A 219 -14.27 0.23 -4.28
CA ALA A 219 -14.32 -0.83 -5.29
C ALA A 219 -12.95 -1.47 -5.55
N ILE A 220 -11.87 -0.67 -5.62
CA ILE A 220 -10.50 -1.19 -5.75
C ILE A 220 -10.14 -2.04 -4.54
N SER A 221 -10.48 -1.60 -3.32
CA SER A 221 -10.17 -2.34 -2.10
C SER A 221 -10.89 -3.69 -2.02
N THR A 222 -12.14 -3.79 -2.49
CA THR A 222 -12.90 -5.06 -2.47
C THR A 222 -12.34 -6.11 -3.41
N TYR A 223 -11.56 -5.72 -4.42
CA TYR A 223 -10.85 -6.68 -5.27
C TYR A 223 -9.61 -7.28 -4.59
N ALA A 224 -9.11 -6.70 -3.51
CA ALA A 224 -7.94 -7.21 -2.79
C ALA A 224 -8.26 -8.44 -1.92
N GLY A 225 -9.53 -8.64 -1.54
CA GLY A 225 -10.04 -9.81 -0.84
C GLY A 225 -11.17 -9.54 0.12
#